data_AF-A0A661F1G9-F1
#
_entry.id   AF-A0A661F1G9-F1
#
_cell.length_a   1.000
_cell.length_b   1.000
_cell.length_c   1.000
_cell.angle_alpha   90.00
_cell.angle_beta   90.00
_cell.angle_gamma   90.00
#
_symmetry.space_group_name_H-M   'P 1'
#
loop_
_entity.id
_entity.type
_entity.pdbx_description
1 polymer ?
#
loop_
_entity_poly.entity_id
_entity_poly.type
_entity_poly.pdbx_seq_one_letter_code
_entity_poly.pdbx_strand_id
1 'polypeptide(L)'
;MLIPLIALLFPLFKIMPPLYRWRVRSKIYRWYRELQAVDDSVHNQQLTEPQRQVFSKELARIENEVNKVKTPLSYADQVYNLLLHIDLVRKKVATTDQIN
;
A
#
# COMPACT_ATOMS: atom_id res chain seq x y z
N MET A 1 5.01 -13.56 -46.96
CA MET A 1 3.63 -13.27 -46.50
C MET A 1 3.64 -13.18 -44.97
N LEU A 2 3.80 -11.98 -44.39
CA LEU A 2 3.92 -11.79 -42.92
C LEU A 2 2.60 -11.31 -42.26
N ILE A 3 1.61 -10.91 -43.06
CA ILE A 3 0.31 -10.41 -42.61
C ILE A 3 -0.45 -11.38 -41.68
N PRO A 4 -0.53 -12.71 -41.94
CA PRO A 4 -1.23 -13.63 -41.04
C PRO A 4 -0.56 -13.75 -39.67
N LEU A 5 0.77 -13.62 -39.62
CA LEU A 5 1.53 -13.71 -38.37
C LEU A 5 1.29 -12.48 -37.48
N ILE A 6 1.22 -11.28 -38.06
CA ILE A 6 0.92 -10.04 -37.33
C ILE A 6 -0.53 -10.03 -36.83
N ALA A 7 -1.47 -10.56 -37.63
CA ALA A 7 -2.88 -10.70 -37.23
C ALA A 7 -3.06 -11.60 -35.99
N LEU A 8 -2.23 -12.63 -35.86
CA LEU A 8 -2.19 -13.50 -34.67
C LEU A 8 -1.58 -12.82 -33.43
N LEU A 9 -0.73 -11.81 -33.60
CA LEU A 9 -0.11 -11.06 -32.49
C LEU A 9 -1.02 -9.97 -31.92
N PHE A 10 -1.92 -9.40 -32.73
CA PHE A 10 -2.87 -8.36 -32.33
C PHE A 10 -3.66 -8.65 -31.04
N PRO A 11 -4.23 -9.86 -30.82
CA PRO A 11 -4.93 -10.16 -29.57
C PRO A 11 -4.02 -10.16 -28.33
N LEU A 12 -2.72 -10.47 -28.44
CA LEU A 12 -1.81 -10.49 -27.28
C LEU A 12 -1.57 -9.08 -26.73
N PHE A 13 -1.48 -8.07 -27.59
CA PHE A 13 -1.34 -6.66 -27.17
C PHE A 13 -2.55 -6.15 -26.39
N LYS A 14 -3.74 -6.75 -26.58
CA LYS A 14 -4.95 -6.41 -25.81
C LYS A 14 -4.94 -6.95 -24.38
N ILE A 15 -4.10 -7.96 -24.09
CA ILE A 15 -3.99 -8.61 -22.78
C ILE A 15 -2.90 -7.95 -21.91
N MET A 16 -1.91 -7.27 -22.50
CA MET A 16 -0.88 -6.52 -21.76
C MET A 16 -1.43 -5.41 -20.83
N PRO A 17 -2.37 -4.53 -21.27
CA PRO A 17 -2.90 -3.46 -20.43
C PRO A 17 -3.55 -3.94 -19.11
N PRO A 18 -4.41 -4.99 -19.08
CA PRO A 18 -4.97 -5.48 -17.82
C PRO A 18 -3.93 -6.15 -16.91
N LEU A 19 -2.94 -6.85 -17.45
CA LEU A 19 -1.85 -7.45 -16.66
C LEU A 19 -1.00 -6.39 -15.93
N TYR A 20 -0.69 -5.28 -16.60
CA TYR A 20 0.04 -4.17 -15.98
C TYR A 20 -0.75 -3.57 -14.80
N ARG A 21 -2.07 -3.36 -14.99
CA ARG A 21 -2.97 -2.88 -13.93
C ARG A 21 -3.02 -3.82 -12.74
N TRP A 22 -3.10 -5.13 -12.98
CA TRP A 22 -3.10 -6.13 -11.91
C TRP A 22 -1.80 -6.09 -11.10
N ARG A 23 -0.64 -6.00 -11.76
CA ARG A 23 0.66 -5.95 -11.07
C ARG A 23 0.79 -4.75 -10.13
N VAL A 24 0.37 -3.57 -10.57
CA VAL A 24 0.40 -2.34 -9.74
C VAL A 24 -0.60 -2.46 -8.59
N ARG A 25 -1.83 -2.88 -8.87
CA ARG A 25 -2.89 -3.02 -7.86
C ARG A 25 -2.52 -4.03 -6.77
N SER A 26 -1.93 -5.16 -7.14
CA SER A 26 -1.47 -6.18 -6.19
C SER A 26 -0.38 -5.65 -5.25
N LYS A 27 0.51 -4.78 -5.74
CA LYS A 27 1.54 -4.17 -4.90
C LYS A 27 0.95 -3.20 -3.88
N ILE A 28 -0.01 -2.37 -4.28
CA ILE A 28 -0.72 -1.45 -3.38
C ILE A 28 -1.51 -2.23 -2.32
N TYR A 29 -2.21 -3.28 -2.73
CA TYR A 29 -3.04 -4.09 -1.82
C TYR A 29 -2.22 -4.83 -0.76
N ARG A 30 -0.98 -5.23 -1.08
CA ARG A 30 -0.06 -5.82 -0.10
C ARG A 30 0.22 -4.86 1.06
N TRP A 31 0.54 -3.61 0.75
CA TRP A 31 0.83 -2.59 1.76
C TRP A 31 -0.41 -2.22 2.57
N TYR A 32 -1.58 -2.25 1.94
CA TYR A 32 -2.85 -2.07 2.65
C TYR A 32 -3.04 -3.15 3.73
N ARG A 33 -2.75 -4.43 3.41
CA ARG A 33 -2.82 -5.51 4.42
C ARG A 33 -1.79 -5.36 5.53
N GLU A 34 -0.56 -4.96 5.20
CA GLU A 34 0.48 -4.72 6.22
C GLU A 34 0.06 -3.59 7.17
N LEU A 35 -0.49 -2.49 6.64
CA LEU A 35 -1.02 -1.41 7.48
C LEU A 35 -2.18 -1.89 8.35
N GLN A 36 -3.11 -2.67 7.79
CA GLN A 36 -4.27 -3.16 8.52
C GLN A 36 -3.86 -4.07 9.69
N ALA A 37 -2.85 -4.92 9.53
CA ALA A 37 -2.33 -5.73 10.62
C ALA A 37 -1.74 -4.88 11.77
N VAL A 38 -1.10 -3.75 11.44
CA VAL A 38 -0.60 -2.80 12.43
C VAL A 38 -1.77 -2.07 13.11
N ASP A 39 -2.74 -1.55 12.37
CA ASP A 39 -3.92 -0.87 12.95
C ASP A 39 -4.70 -1.82 13.87
N ASP A 40 -4.93 -3.07 13.47
CA ASP A 40 -5.59 -4.09 14.30
C ASP A 40 -4.81 -4.36 15.61
N SER A 41 -3.48 -4.36 15.56
CA SER A 41 -2.63 -4.54 16.73
C SER A 41 -2.67 -3.34 17.68
N VAL A 42 -2.74 -2.13 17.12
CA VAL A 42 -2.83 -0.86 17.86
C VAL A 42 -4.22 -0.67 18.47
N HIS A 43 -5.29 -1.09 17.80
CA HIS A 43 -6.67 -0.85 18.22
C HIS A 43 -7.07 -1.65 19.47
N ASN A 44 -6.48 -2.82 19.66
CA ASN A 44 -6.93 -3.79 20.66
C ASN A 44 -6.17 -3.71 21.99
N GLN A 45 -5.13 -2.86 22.12
CA GLN A 45 -4.21 -2.91 23.26
C GLN A 45 -3.67 -1.53 23.65
N GLN A 46 -3.50 -1.31 24.95
CA GLN A 46 -2.72 -0.20 25.47
C GLN A 46 -1.24 -0.51 25.25
N LEU A 47 -0.60 0.24 24.36
CA LEU A 47 0.76 -0.04 23.94
C LEU A 47 1.77 0.42 24.98
N THR A 48 2.68 -0.47 25.36
CA THR A 48 3.88 -0.09 26.13
C THR A 48 4.83 0.76 25.27
N GLU A 49 5.67 1.56 25.91
CA GLU A 49 6.65 2.41 25.21
C GLU A 49 7.53 1.64 24.19
N PRO A 50 8.07 0.44 24.51
CA PRO A 50 8.80 -0.35 23.52
C PRO A 50 7.94 -0.79 22.32
N GLN A 51 6.69 -1.17 22.55
CA GLN A 51 5.76 -1.56 21.47
C GLN A 51 5.43 -0.36 20.57
N ARG A 52 5.24 0.83 21.15
CA ARG A 52 5.02 2.07 20.37
C ARG A 52 6.18 2.37 19.43
N GLN A 53 7.42 2.20 19.91
CA GLN A 53 8.60 2.41 19.05
C GLN A 53 8.68 1.38 17.93
N VAL A 54 8.34 0.12 18.19
CA VAL A 54 8.28 -0.93 17.16
C VAL A 54 7.25 -0.59 16.09
N PHE A 55 6.00 -0.31 16.49
CA PHE A 55 4.93 0.03 15.54
C PHE A 55 5.23 1.32 14.78
N SER A 56 5.82 2.32 15.44
CA SER A 56 6.22 3.58 14.78
C SER A 56 7.28 3.35 13.69
N LYS A 57 8.28 2.49 13.96
CA LYS A 57 9.29 2.10 12.96
C LYS A 57 8.66 1.31 11.81
N GLU A 58 7.71 0.43 12.11
CA GLU A 58 7.00 -0.35 11.09
C GLU A 58 6.13 0.53 10.18
N LEU A 59 5.38 1.48 10.75
CA LEU A 59 4.61 2.47 9.98
C LEU A 59 5.53 3.31 9.08
N ALA A 60 6.70 3.73 9.57
CA ALA A 60 7.68 4.45 8.76
C ALA A 60 8.25 3.59 7.61
N ARG A 61 8.45 2.28 7.84
CA ARG A 61 8.86 1.33 6.80
C ARG A 61 7.77 1.22 5.72
N ILE A 62 6.51 1.03 6.12
CA ILE A 62 5.37 0.92 5.20
C ILE A 62 5.23 2.20 4.38
N GLU A 63 5.27 3.38 5.01
CA GLU A 63 5.20 4.67 4.32
C GLU A 63 6.31 4.82 3.27
N ASN A 64 7.55 4.52 3.62
CA ASN A 64 8.68 4.59 2.68
C ASN A 64 8.49 3.64 1.49
N GLU A 65 7.98 2.44 1.72
CA GLU A 65 7.76 1.47 0.64
C GLU A 65 6.57 1.85 -0.25
N VAL A 66 5.52 2.45 0.31
CA VAL A 66 4.38 3.01 -0.42
C VAL A 66 4.82 4.17 -1.32
N ASN A 67 5.64 5.09 -0.79
CA ASN A 67 6.18 6.22 -1.55
C ASN A 67 7.08 5.79 -2.74
N LYS A 68 7.72 4.63 -2.65
CA LYS A 68 8.51 4.05 -3.77
C LYS A 68 7.64 3.44 -4.88
N VAL A 69 6.33 3.26 -4.67
CA VAL A 69 5.44 2.71 -5.70
C VAL A 69 5.15 3.78 -6.75
N LYS A 70 5.87 3.72 -7.88
CA LYS A 70 5.55 4.50 -9.07
C LYS A 70 4.14 4.12 -9.56
N THR A 71 3.16 4.98 -9.31
CA THR A 71 1.76 4.76 -9.67
C THR A 71 1.34 5.66 -10.84
N PRO A 72 0.62 5.13 -11.83
CA PRO A 72 -0.09 5.96 -12.80
C PRO A 72 -1.12 6.86 -12.07
N LEU A 73 -1.43 8.03 -12.64
CA LEU A 73 -2.37 9.01 -12.06
C LEU A 73 -3.72 8.39 -11.64
N SER A 74 -4.21 7.40 -12.39
CA SER A 74 -5.46 6.68 -12.07
C SER A 74 -5.43 5.92 -10.74
N TYR A 75 -4.26 5.68 -10.16
CA TYR A 75 -4.06 4.99 -8.89
C TYR A 75 -3.49 5.89 -7.79
N ALA A 76 -3.21 7.16 -8.10
CA ALA A 76 -2.65 8.10 -7.14
C ALA A 76 -3.56 8.24 -5.92
N ASP A 77 -4.87 8.32 -6.12
CA ASP A 77 -5.86 8.40 -5.05
C ASP A 77 -5.77 7.22 -4.05
N GLN A 78 -5.54 5.99 -4.53
CA GLN A 78 -5.39 4.83 -3.64
C GLN A 78 -4.12 4.93 -2.78
N VAL A 79 -3.03 5.47 -3.35
CA VAL A 79 -1.78 5.69 -2.61
C VAL A 79 -1.95 6.81 -1.59
N TYR A 80 -2.58 7.92 -1.97
CA TYR A 80 -2.83 9.03 -1.06
C TYR A 80 -3.73 8.63 0.11
N ASN A 81 -4.79 7.89 -0.14
CA ASN A 81 -5.64 7.36 0.93
C ASN A 81 -4.86 6.43 1.87
N LEU A 82 -3.95 5.60 1.33
CA LEU A 82 -3.10 4.74 2.15
C LEU A 82 -2.13 5.57 3.01
N LEU A 83 -1.50 6.59 2.45
CA LEU A 83 -0.61 7.50 3.19
C LEU A 83 -1.36 8.25 4.30
N LEU A 84 -2.56 8.75 4.00
CA LEU A 84 -3.43 9.39 4.99
C LEU A 84 -3.78 8.41 6.12
N HIS A 85 -4.12 7.17 5.79
CA HIS A 85 -4.41 6.16 6.79
C HIS A 85 -3.18 5.86 7.67
N ILE A 86 -1.98 5.76 7.10
CA ILE A 86 -0.74 5.60 7.87
C ILE A 86 -0.56 6.74 8.88
N ASP A 87 -0.79 7.99 8.46
CA ASP A 87 -0.67 9.16 9.34
C ASP A 87 -1.70 9.11 10.49
N LEU A 88 -2.92 8.66 10.22
CA LEU A 88 -3.95 8.47 11.25
C LEU A 88 -3.52 7.41 12.29
N VAL A 89 -3.02 6.25 11.85
CA VAL A 89 -2.55 5.20 12.77
C VAL A 89 -1.34 5.68 13.56
N ARG A 90 -0.41 6.39 12.93
CA ARG A 90 0.74 6.99 13.60
C ARG A 90 0.33 7.94 14.72
N LYS A 91 -0.65 8.81 14.46
CA LYS A 91 -1.22 9.70 15.48
C LYS A 91 -1.83 8.92 16.64
N LYS A 92 -2.57 7.84 16.37
CA LYS A 92 -3.10 6.97 17.45
C LYS A 92 -1.98 6.37 18.31
N VAL A 93 -0.92 5.86 17.68
CA VAL A 93 0.24 5.29 18.40
C VAL A 93 0.93 6.34 19.28
N ALA A 94 0.98 7.60 18.83
CA ALA A 94 1.59 8.70 19.56
C ALA A 94 0.68 9.28 20.67
N THR A 95 -0.64 9.38 20.45
CA THR A 95 -1.59 10.02 21.39
C THR A 95 -1.93 9.15 22.60
N THR A 96 -1.70 7.82 22.56
CA THR A 96 -1.89 6.93 23.73
C THR A 96 -1.06 7.34 24.96
N ASP A 97 -0.17 8.34 24.83
CA ASP A 97 0.58 8.98 25.91
C ASP A 97 -0.24 9.97 26.77
N GLN A 98 -1.47 10.35 26.41
CA GLN A 98 -2.23 11.41 27.10
C GLN A 98 -3.31 10.94 28.10
N ILE A 99 -3.36 9.66 28.43
CA ILE A 99 -4.27 9.16 29.48
C ILE A 99 -3.44 8.55 30.61
N ASN A 100 -2.66 9.40 31.28
CA ASN A 100 -2.13 9.14 32.61
C ASN A 100 -1.88 10.47 33.34
#